data_AF-A0A963TW88-F1
#
_entry.id   AF-A0A963TW88-F1
#
_cell.length_a   1.000
_cell.length_b   1.000
_cell.length_c   1.000
_cell.angle_alpha   90.00
_cell.angle_beta   90.00
_cell.angle_gamma   90.00
#
_symmetry.space_group_name_H-M   'P 1'
#
loop_
_entity.id
_entity.type
_entity.pdbx_description
1 polymer ?
#
loop_
_entity_poly.entity_id
_entity_poly.type
_entity_poly.pdbx_seq_one_letter_code
_entity_poly.pdbx_strand_id
1 'polypeptide(L)' 'MRHIFTCIDGHTCGNPVRLVTGGAPVLRGETMMERRLDFLAHHDWIRTGLMFEP' A
#
# COMPACT_ATOMS: atom_id res chain seq x y z
N MET A 1 3.70 -3.68 -18.08
CA MET A 1 4.65 -2.82 -17.33
C MET A 1 5.02 -3.54 -16.04
N ARG A 2 6.23 -3.35 -15.51
CA ARG A 2 6.68 -3.93 -14.24
C ARG A 2 6.58 -2.87 -13.15
N HIS A 3 5.89 -3.16 -12.05
CA HIS A 3 5.83 -2.32 -10.86
C HIS A 3 6.78 -2.88 -9.79
N ILE A 4 7.52 -2.00 -9.11
CA ILE A 4 8.47 -2.37 -8.07
C ILE A 4 8.13 -1.56 -6.82
N PHE A 5 7.93 -2.25 -5.70
CA PHE A 5 7.68 -1.63 -4.39
C PHE A 5 8.83 -1.98 -3.46
N THR A 6 9.37 -0.97 -2.77
CA THR A 6 10.34 -1.18 -1.70
C THR A 6 9.57 -1.36 -0.41
N CYS A 7 9.73 -2.52 0.24
CA CYS A 7 8.98 -2.90 1.43
C CYS A 7 9.92 -3.23 2.59
N ILE A 8 9.50 -2.86 3.79
CA ILE A 8 10.07 -3.34 5.06
C ILE A 8 8.99 -4.18 5.73
N ASP A 9 9.25 -5.47 5.90
CA ASP A 9 8.33 -6.38 6.57
C ASP A 9 8.72 -6.52 8.05
N GLY A 10 7.71 -6.59 8.91
CA GLY A 10 7.86 -6.75 10.36
C GLY A 10 6.62 -7.39 10.98
N HIS A 11 6.57 -7.46 12.30
CA HIS A 11 5.38 -7.94 13.01
C HIS A 11 5.20 -7.25 14.36
N THR A 12 3.95 -7.19 14.81
CA THR A 12 3.60 -6.81 16.18
C THR A 12 2.90 -7.99 16.83
N CYS A 13 3.52 -8.58 17.87
CA CYS A 13 2.97 -9.75 18.57
C CYS A 13 2.54 -10.90 17.63
N GLY A 14 3.34 -11.19 16.59
CA GLY A 14 3.04 -12.23 15.60
C GLY A 14 2.11 -11.81 14.45
N ASN A 15 1.46 -10.64 14.52
CA ASN A 15 0.68 -10.11 13.40
C ASN A 15 1.61 -9.42 12.39
N PRO A 16 1.68 -9.90 11.13
CA PRO A 16 2.58 -9.33 10.12
C PRO A 16 2.14 -7.92 9.71
N VAL A 17 3.13 -7.08 9.44
CA VAL A 17 2.96 -5.72 8.91
C VAL A 17 3.96 -5.52 7.78
N ARG A 18 3.49 -4.99 6.65
CA ARG A 18 4.33 -4.60 5.52
C ARG A 18 4.28 -3.09 5.36
N LEU A 19 5.44 -2.43 5.51
CA LEU A 19 5.60 -1.00 5.27
C LEU A 19 6.15 -0.77 3.87
N VAL A 20 5.34 -0.18 2.99
CA VAL A 20 5.81 0.26 1.66
C VAL A 20 6.50 1.61 1.81
N THR A 21 7.81 1.66 1.54
CA THR A 21 8.64 2.86 1.63
C THR A 21 8.94 3.49 0.27
N GLY A 22 8.66 2.79 -0.84
CA GLY A 22 8.85 3.29 -2.19
C GLY A 22 7.99 2.57 -3.24
N GLY A 23 7.72 3.24 -4.35
CA GLY A 23 6.95 2.70 -5.48
C GLY A 23 5.43 2.95 -5.41
N ALA A 24 4.93 3.50 -4.31
CA ALA A 24 3.52 3.87 -4.17
C ALA A 24 3.17 5.13 -5.01
N PRO A 25 1.93 5.25 -5.50
CA PRO A 25 1.47 6.43 -6.23
C PRO A 25 1.34 7.64 -5.31
N VAL A 26 1.37 8.84 -5.90
CA VAL A 26 1.05 10.08 -5.19
C VAL A 26 -0.47 10.16 -5.00
N LEU A 27 -0.90 10.25 -3.74
CA LEU A 27 -2.31 10.29 -3.38
C LEU A 27 -2.84 11.73 -3.26
N ARG A 28 -4.07 11.94 -3.69
CA ARG A 28 -4.78 13.21 -3.58
C ARG A 28 -5.47 13.33 -2.22
N GLY A 29 -5.54 14.55 -1.70
CA GLY A 29 -6.16 14.86 -0.41
C GLY A 29 -5.20 15.53 0.57
N GLU A 30 -5.76 16.41 1.37
CA GLU A 30 -5.04 17.14 2.42
C GLU A 30 -4.94 16.29 3.70
N THR A 31 -5.93 15.43 3.94
CA THR A 31 -5.97 14.52 5.10
C THR A 31 -5.59 13.09 4.75
N MET A 32 -5.18 12.30 5.75
CA MET A 32 -4.95 10.87 5.56
C MET A 32 -6.22 10.11 5.14
N MET A 33 -7.40 10.56 5.57
CA MET A 33 -8.66 9.93 5.18
C MET A 33 -8.95 10.15 3.70
N GLU A 34 -8.76 11.36 3.19
CA GLU A 34 -8.94 11.67 1.77
C GLU A 34 -7.94 10.88 0.91
N ARG A 35 -6.67 10.82 1.32
CA ARG A 35 -5.65 9.99 0.63
C ARG A 35 -6.00 8.51 0.65
N ARG A 36 -6.56 8.02 1.75
CA ARG A 36 -7.05 6.63 1.84
C ARG A 36 -8.20 6.40 0.87
N LEU A 37 -9.16 7.32 0.78
CA LEU A 37 -10.28 7.22 -0.16
C LEU A 37 -9.81 7.24 -1.62
N ASP A 38 -8.86 8.13 -1.95
CA ASP A 38 -8.22 8.19 -3.27
C ASP A 38 -7.48 6.89 -3.62
N PHE A 39 -6.72 6.33 -2.67
CA PHE A 39 -6.05 5.05 -2.84
C PHE A 39 -7.04 3.91 -3.13
N LEU A 40 -8.13 3.83 -2.36
CA LEU A 40 -9.16 2.80 -2.57
C LEU A 40 -9.90 2.98 -3.90
N ALA A 41 -10.15 4.22 -4.33
CA ALA A 41 -10.88 4.48 -5.57
C ALA A 41 -10.03 4.20 -6.83
N HIS A 42 -8.74 4.52 -6.80
CA HIS A 42 -7.90 4.53 -8.02
C HIS A 42 -6.75 3.51 -8.01
N HIS A 43 -6.39 2.96 -6.85
CA HIS A 43 -5.15 2.21 -6.66
C HIS A 43 -5.32 0.91 -5.85
N ASP A 44 -6.55 0.45 -5.61
CA ASP A 44 -6.82 -0.72 -4.77
C ASP A 44 -6.16 -2.03 -5.28
N TRP A 45 -5.86 -2.10 -6.58
CA TRP A 45 -5.09 -3.19 -7.19
C TRP A 45 -3.71 -3.39 -6.54
N ILE A 46 -3.12 -2.33 -5.98
CA ILE A 46 -1.84 -2.42 -5.26
C ILE A 46 -2.03 -3.20 -3.96
N ARG A 47 -3.12 -2.92 -3.22
CA ARG A 47 -3.42 -3.63 -1.98
C ARG A 47 -3.68 -5.10 -2.24
N THR A 48 -4.48 -5.45 -3.24
CA THR A 48 -4.74 -6.85 -3.58
C THR A 48 -3.47 -7.55 -4.05
N GLY A 49 -2.69 -6.92 -4.93
CA GLY A 49 -1.43 -7.49 -5.43
C GLY A 49 -0.33 -7.65 -4.38
N LEU A 50 -0.34 -6.87 -3.29
CA LEU A 50 0.66 -6.97 -2.23
C LEU A 50 0.23 -7.84 -1.05
N MET A 51 -1.07 -8.02 -0.83
CA MET A 51 -1.61 -8.68 0.37
C MET A 51 -2.20 -10.06 0.10
N PHE A 52 -2.63 -10.37 -1.13
CA PHE A 52 -3.22 -11.66 -1.44
C PHE A 52 -2.15 -12.67 -1.85
N GLU A 53 -2.51 -13.95 -1.77
CA GLU A 53 -1.68 -15.04 -2.27
C GLU A 53 -1.44 -14.90 -3.78
N PRO A 54 -0.25 -15.26 -4.27
CA PRO A 54 0.04 -15.32 -5.70
C PRO A 54 -0.74 -16.42 -6.43
#